data_AF-A0A2U8PV26-F1
#
_entry.id   AF-A0A2U8PV26-F1
#
_cell.length_a   1.000
_cell.length_b   1.000
_cell.length_c   1.000
_cell.angle_alpha   90.00
_cell.angle_beta   90.00
_cell.angle_gamma   90.00
#
_symmetry.space_group_name_H-M   'P 1'
#
loop_
_entity.id
_entity.type
_entity.pdbx_description
1 polymer ?
#
loop_
_entity_poly.entity_id
_entity_poly.type
_entity_poly.pdbx_seq_one_letter_code
_entity_poly.pdbx_strand_id
1 'polypeptide(L)'
;MRQRVFESRNAVLRQFAATLAVSCLVLMASFGGASAQSGTPAPDQGKAAAQPADAPKDANQSQSQSQNQKRTDEFAEAARAINGPGGNPECVWLGRRAVQLMYRDDLDTAFRHLDLYDRFGCPGGHIQAAFRCLTRFLPQIDDKVPNSLNNLTQACWINPAAQPQQAAAAGSQPAAPTTGNAPAPQPAASPSPAASPSPAPPK
;
A
#
# COMPACT_ATOMS: atom_id res chain seq x y z
N MET A 1 33.91 23.15 -38.23
CA MET A 1 33.40 21.96 -37.49
C MET A 1 31.97 22.10 -36.98
N ARG A 2 31.49 23.28 -36.56
CA ARG A 2 30.13 23.43 -35.98
C ARG A 2 28.96 23.18 -36.96
N GLN A 3 29.09 23.56 -38.23
CA GLN A 3 28.00 23.38 -39.22
C GLN A 3 27.67 21.92 -39.54
N ARG A 4 28.69 21.04 -39.63
CA ARG A 4 28.48 19.61 -39.92
C ARG A 4 27.76 18.85 -38.79
N VAL A 5 27.85 19.36 -37.56
CA VAL A 5 27.16 18.78 -36.39
C VAL A 5 25.68 19.17 -36.35
N PHE A 6 25.31 20.33 -36.90
CA PHE A 6 23.89 20.72 -36.99
C PHE A 6 23.15 19.97 -38.11
N GLU A 7 23.81 19.71 -39.23
CA GLU A 7 23.24 18.91 -40.33
C GLU A 7 22.96 17.46 -39.92
N SER A 8 23.89 16.82 -39.20
CA SER A 8 23.72 15.43 -38.75
C SER A 8 22.59 15.29 -37.73
N ARG A 9 22.41 16.27 -36.82
CA ARG A 9 21.30 16.28 -35.85
C ARG A 9 19.93 16.44 -36.53
N ASN A 10 19.85 17.24 -37.59
CA ASN A 10 18.60 17.45 -38.32
C ASN A 10 18.22 16.22 -39.17
N ALA A 11 19.20 15.51 -39.73
CA ALA A 11 18.98 14.26 -40.45
C ALA A 11 18.48 13.14 -39.52
N VAL A 12 19.09 13.01 -38.33
CA VAL A 12 18.68 12.02 -37.32
C VAL A 12 17.25 12.30 -36.82
N LEU A 13 16.89 13.56 -36.53
CA LEU A 13 15.52 13.90 -36.12
C LEU A 13 14.47 13.57 -37.20
N ARG A 14 14.76 13.80 -38.48
CA ARG A 14 13.85 13.46 -39.58
C ARG A 14 13.67 11.95 -39.75
N GLN A 15 14.72 11.17 -39.53
CA GLN A 15 14.63 9.71 -39.58
C GLN A 15 13.81 9.14 -38.42
N PHE A 16 13.96 9.67 -37.20
CA PHE A 16 13.12 9.27 -36.05
C PHE A 16 11.65 9.67 -36.21
N ALA A 17 11.36 10.84 -36.79
CA ALA A 17 9.99 11.26 -37.06
C ALA A 17 9.30 10.38 -38.12
N ALA A 18 10.04 9.98 -39.17
CA ALA A 18 9.52 9.11 -40.22
C ALA A 18 9.24 7.67 -39.71
N THR A 19 10.08 7.12 -38.83
CA THR A 19 9.87 5.77 -38.26
C THR A 19 8.72 5.71 -37.25
N LEU A 20 8.50 6.78 -36.47
CA LEU A 20 7.36 6.89 -35.56
C LEU A 20 6.02 6.99 -36.32
N ALA A 21 5.96 7.75 -37.41
CA ALA A 21 4.74 7.92 -38.20
C ALA A 21 4.30 6.61 -38.89
N VAL A 22 5.24 5.83 -39.41
CA VAL A 22 4.95 4.51 -40.01
C VAL A 22 4.49 3.49 -38.97
N SER A 23 5.07 3.54 -37.75
CA SER A 23 4.67 2.64 -36.65
C SER A 23 3.26 2.93 -36.12
N CYS A 24 2.86 4.21 -36.05
CA CYS A 24 1.50 4.60 -35.66
C CYS A 24 0.43 4.19 -36.69
N LEU A 25 0.74 4.24 -37.99
CA LEU A 25 -0.23 3.89 -39.03
C LEU A 25 -0.53 2.38 -39.07
N VAL A 26 0.45 1.53 -38.73
CA VAL A 26 0.27 0.07 -38.62
C VAL A 26 -0.56 -0.33 -37.39
N LEU A 27 -0.44 0.41 -36.28
CA LEU A 27 -1.21 0.16 -35.06
C LEU A 27 -2.69 0.58 -35.15
N MET A 28 -3.03 1.61 -35.95
CA MET A 28 -4.42 2.05 -36.12
C MET A 28 -5.22 1.21 -37.12
N ALA A 29 -4.55 0.47 -38.02
CA ALA A 29 -5.18 -0.43 -38.97
C ALA A 29 -5.58 -1.81 -38.36
N SER A 30 -5.25 -2.08 -37.10
CA SER A 30 -5.50 -3.36 -36.43
C SER A 30 -6.63 -3.34 -35.38
N PHE A 31 -7.36 -2.22 -35.23
CA PHE A 31 -8.52 -2.08 -34.33
C PHE A 31 -9.86 -1.96 -35.09
N GLY A 32 -10.00 -2.61 -36.24
CA GLY A 32 -11.27 -2.75 -36.97
C GLY A 32 -11.76 -4.20 -36.97
N GLY A 33 -12.73 -4.54 -36.12
CA GLY A 33 -13.39 -5.86 -36.13
C GLY A 33 -14.35 -6.07 -34.97
N ALA A 34 -15.63 -5.78 -35.21
CA ALA A 34 -16.73 -5.91 -34.27
C ALA A 34 -16.97 -7.36 -33.78
N SER A 35 -17.27 -7.51 -32.49
CA SER A 35 -17.80 -8.75 -31.91
C SER A 35 -19.32 -8.83 -32.10
N ALA A 36 -19.77 -9.73 -32.97
CA ALA A 36 -21.14 -10.24 -33.01
C ALA A 36 -21.09 -11.77 -32.85
N GLN A 37 -21.68 -12.27 -31.77
CA GLN A 37 -21.78 -13.68 -31.39
C GLN A 37 -23.07 -14.28 -31.98
N SER A 38 -22.97 -15.28 -32.86
CA SER A 38 -24.04 -16.27 -33.12
C SER A 38 -23.58 -17.35 -34.12
N GLY A 39 -23.68 -18.63 -33.74
CA GLY A 39 -23.89 -19.77 -34.67
C GLY A 39 -22.64 -20.57 -35.13
N THR A 40 -22.57 -21.82 -34.62
CA THR A 40 -22.07 -23.13 -35.14
C THR A 40 -21.30 -23.27 -36.48
N PRO A 41 -20.44 -24.32 -36.64
CA PRO A 41 -19.19 -24.25 -37.42
C PRO A 41 -19.22 -24.89 -38.82
N ALA A 42 -18.40 -24.34 -39.72
CA ALA A 42 -17.63 -24.99 -40.81
C ALA A 42 -16.67 -23.91 -41.36
N PRO A 43 -15.39 -24.19 -41.75
CA PRO A 43 -15.08 -25.05 -42.90
C PRO A 43 -13.75 -25.84 -42.84
N ASP A 44 -13.64 -26.81 -43.74
CA ASP A 44 -12.40 -27.45 -44.19
C ASP A 44 -11.91 -26.75 -45.47
N GLN A 45 -10.69 -26.20 -45.46
CA GLN A 45 -9.68 -26.36 -46.51
C GLN A 45 -8.49 -25.44 -46.29
N GLY A 46 -7.31 -26.02 -46.43
CA GLY A 46 -6.05 -25.50 -45.93
C GLY A 46 -5.40 -24.39 -46.75
N LYS A 47 -4.56 -23.62 -46.06
CA LYS A 47 -3.20 -23.33 -46.52
C LYS A 47 -2.36 -22.87 -45.34
N ALA A 48 -1.15 -23.42 -45.28
CA ALA A 48 -0.15 -23.20 -44.24
C ALA A 48 -0.05 -21.74 -43.76
N ALA A 49 -0.18 -21.54 -42.45
CA ALA A 49 0.31 -20.37 -41.75
C ALA A 49 0.94 -20.83 -40.44
N ALA A 50 2.15 -20.34 -40.21
CA ALA A 50 3.05 -20.72 -39.14
C ALA A 50 2.41 -20.68 -37.75
N GLN A 51 2.77 -21.66 -36.92
CA GLN A 51 2.62 -21.59 -35.46
C GLN A 51 3.09 -20.22 -34.95
N PRO A 52 2.25 -19.47 -34.22
CA PRO A 52 2.76 -18.56 -33.21
C PRO A 52 3.22 -19.44 -32.05
N ALA A 53 4.52 -19.46 -31.82
CA ALA A 53 5.10 -19.98 -30.60
C ALA A 53 4.40 -19.35 -29.38
N ASP A 54 3.91 -20.22 -28.49
CA ASP A 54 3.40 -19.86 -27.18
C ASP A 54 4.42 -19.00 -26.42
N ALA A 55 4.04 -17.76 -26.14
CA ALA A 55 4.70 -16.89 -25.17
C ALA A 55 3.60 -16.19 -24.33
N PRO A 56 3.78 -16.08 -23.00
CA PRO A 56 2.69 -16.22 -22.05
C PRO A 56 1.89 -14.91 -21.89
N LYS A 57 0.69 -14.85 -22.48
CA LYS A 57 -0.31 -13.81 -22.16
C LYS A 57 -1.04 -14.11 -20.84
N ASP A 58 -0.96 -15.35 -20.35
CA ASP A 58 -1.72 -15.82 -19.19
C ASP A 58 -1.08 -15.44 -17.85
N ALA A 59 0.24 -15.22 -17.79
CA ALA A 59 0.93 -14.86 -16.56
C ALA A 59 0.56 -13.45 -16.05
N ASN A 60 0.39 -12.48 -16.96
CA ASN A 60 0.05 -11.10 -16.57
C ASN A 60 -1.44 -10.97 -16.21
N GLN A 61 -2.33 -11.70 -16.92
CA GLN A 61 -3.75 -11.69 -16.63
C GLN A 61 -4.09 -12.44 -15.34
N SER A 62 -3.49 -13.62 -15.12
CA SER A 62 -3.64 -14.36 -13.85
C SER A 62 -3.08 -13.57 -12.66
N GLN A 63 -1.91 -12.96 -12.78
CA GLN A 63 -1.34 -12.11 -11.73
C GLN A 63 -2.20 -10.86 -11.48
N SER A 64 -2.77 -10.24 -12.52
CA SER A 64 -3.69 -9.10 -12.34
C SER A 64 -4.99 -9.48 -11.63
N GLN A 65 -5.53 -10.68 -11.89
CA GLN A 65 -6.71 -11.21 -11.23
C GLN A 65 -6.41 -11.55 -9.76
N SER A 66 -5.29 -12.21 -9.49
CA SER A 66 -4.83 -12.49 -8.12
C SER A 66 -4.57 -11.22 -7.32
N GLN A 67 -4.03 -10.17 -7.94
CA GLN A 67 -3.80 -8.87 -7.28
C GLN A 67 -5.11 -8.10 -7.06
N ASN A 68 -6.11 -8.28 -7.92
CA ASN A 68 -7.43 -7.68 -7.73
C ASN A 68 -8.19 -8.38 -6.59
N GLN A 69 -8.11 -9.71 -6.54
CA GLN A 69 -8.63 -10.52 -5.43
C GLN A 69 -7.96 -10.12 -4.11
N LYS A 70 -6.62 -10.00 -4.09
CA LYS A 70 -5.86 -9.54 -2.92
C LYS A 70 -6.27 -8.14 -2.46
N ARG A 71 -6.45 -7.19 -3.37
CA ARG A 71 -6.93 -5.85 -3.02
C ARG A 71 -8.36 -5.88 -2.46
N THR A 72 -9.22 -6.72 -3.01
CA THR A 72 -10.60 -6.89 -2.52
C THR A 72 -10.63 -7.44 -1.09
N ASP A 73 -9.79 -8.43 -0.81
CA ASP A 73 -9.62 -8.98 0.54
C ASP A 73 -9.05 -7.94 1.51
N GLU A 74 -8.03 -7.18 1.07
CA GLU A 74 -7.46 -6.06 1.84
C GLU A 74 -8.50 -4.98 2.19
N PHE A 75 -9.45 -4.70 1.29
CA PHE A 75 -10.55 -3.76 1.59
C PHE A 75 -11.54 -4.35 2.58
N ALA A 76 -11.88 -5.64 2.47
CA ALA A 76 -12.76 -6.31 3.41
C ALA A 76 -12.13 -6.39 4.81
N GLU A 77 -10.82 -6.64 4.91
CA GLU A 77 -10.08 -6.60 6.17
C GLU A 77 -10.08 -5.19 6.78
N ALA A 78 -9.80 -4.16 5.98
CA ALA A 78 -9.82 -2.79 6.45
C ALA A 78 -11.22 -2.35 6.91
N ALA A 79 -12.28 -2.76 6.21
CA ALA A 79 -13.65 -2.48 6.60
C ALA A 79 -14.04 -3.17 7.92
N ARG A 80 -13.48 -4.35 8.21
CA ARG A 80 -13.72 -5.07 9.47
C ARG A 80 -12.90 -4.51 10.63
N ALA A 81 -11.67 -4.07 10.37
CA ALA A 81 -10.74 -3.63 11.40
C ALA A 81 -10.92 -2.15 11.78
N ILE A 82 -11.41 -1.31 10.86
CA ILE A 82 -11.56 0.13 11.07
C ILE A 82 -13.04 0.44 11.36
N ASN A 83 -13.33 0.77 12.61
CA ASN A 83 -14.66 1.25 13.00
C ASN A 83 -14.82 2.73 12.58
N GLY A 84 -15.46 2.97 11.44
CA GLY A 84 -15.79 4.31 10.94
C GLY A 84 -15.58 4.47 9.42
N PRO A 85 -15.84 5.67 8.87
CA PRO A 85 -15.78 5.92 7.42
C PRO A 85 -14.40 5.66 6.80
N GLY A 86 -13.33 5.62 7.61
CA GLY A 86 -11.99 5.24 7.14
C GLY A 86 -11.86 3.79 6.65
N GLY A 87 -12.80 2.91 7.02
CA GLY A 87 -12.88 1.52 6.57
C GLY A 87 -13.60 1.33 5.24
N ASN A 88 -14.24 2.37 4.69
CA ASN A 88 -14.90 2.27 3.40
C ASN A 88 -13.88 2.03 2.27
N PRO A 89 -14.23 1.26 1.23
CA PRO A 89 -13.28 0.87 0.19
C PRO A 89 -12.69 2.07 -0.57
N GLU A 90 -13.48 3.13 -0.81
CA GLU A 90 -13.02 4.36 -1.45
C GLU A 90 -11.99 5.10 -0.59
N CYS A 91 -12.22 5.16 0.73
CA CYS A 91 -11.33 5.81 1.68
C CYS A 91 -10.02 5.03 1.81
N VAL A 92 -10.09 3.69 1.91
CA VAL A 92 -8.91 2.84 1.96
C VAL A 92 -8.10 2.96 0.67
N TRP A 93 -8.76 2.90 -0.49
CA TRP A 93 -8.09 2.94 -1.79
C TRP A 93 -7.42 4.30 -2.05
N LEU A 94 -8.14 5.41 -1.90
CA LEU A 94 -7.61 6.75 -2.12
C LEU A 94 -6.60 7.15 -1.06
N GLY A 95 -6.89 6.84 0.20
CA GLY A 95 -6.07 7.27 1.32
C GLY A 95 -4.72 6.56 1.35
N ARG A 96 -4.68 5.24 1.11
CA ARG A 96 -3.40 4.52 0.96
C ARG A 96 -2.58 5.07 -0.20
N ARG A 97 -3.23 5.41 -1.33
CA ARG A 97 -2.55 6.00 -2.47
C ARG A 97 -1.96 7.36 -2.14
N ALA A 98 -2.69 8.23 -1.44
CA ALA A 98 -2.20 9.52 -0.99
C ALA A 98 -0.99 9.36 -0.04
N VAL A 99 -1.06 8.44 0.93
CA VAL A 99 0.05 8.16 1.86
C VAL A 99 1.31 7.68 1.13
N GLN A 100 1.16 6.81 0.12
CA GLN A 100 2.28 6.36 -0.71
C GLN A 100 2.91 7.49 -1.54
N LEU A 101 2.09 8.40 -2.08
CA LEU A 101 2.57 9.53 -2.86
C LEU A 101 3.32 10.53 -1.97
N MET A 102 2.81 10.82 -0.77
CA MET A 102 3.50 11.65 0.22
C MET A 102 4.84 11.05 0.64
N TYR A 103 4.92 9.74 0.83
CA TYR A 103 6.18 9.06 1.14
C TYR A 103 7.22 9.17 0.01
N ARG A 104 6.76 9.19 -1.25
CA ARG A 104 7.62 9.31 -2.43
C ARG A 104 7.91 10.77 -2.83
N ASP A 105 7.57 11.73 -1.97
CA ASP A 105 7.70 13.16 -2.20
C ASP A 105 6.92 13.70 -3.43
N ASP A 106 5.90 12.97 -3.91
CA ASP A 106 5.02 13.40 -5.01
C ASP A 106 3.79 14.14 -4.45
N LEU A 107 4.05 15.32 -3.85
CA LEU A 107 3.03 16.08 -3.12
C LEU A 107 1.95 16.65 -4.04
N ASP A 108 2.29 17.08 -5.25
CA ASP A 108 1.33 17.60 -6.22
C ASP A 108 0.27 16.55 -6.59
N THR A 109 0.70 15.30 -6.80
CA THR A 109 -0.22 14.20 -7.08
C THR A 109 -0.95 13.77 -5.80
N ALA A 110 -0.28 13.78 -4.65
CA ALA A 110 -0.90 13.47 -3.37
C ALA A 110 -2.07 14.42 -3.06
N PHE A 111 -1.91 15.72 -3.27
CA PHE A 111 -2.97 16.70 -3.03
C PHE A 111 -4.21 16.47 -3.88
N ARG A 112 -4.07 16.03 -5.14
CA ARG A 112 -5.22 15.66 -5.99
C ARG A 112 -5.98 14.44 -5.43
N HIS A 113 -5.26 13.48 -4.84
CA HIS A 113 -5.89 12.32 -4.21
C HIS A 113 -6.56 12.71 -2.89
N LEU A 114 -6.00 13.66 -2.15
CA LEU A 114 -6.59 14.18 -0.91
C LEU A 114 -7.86 15.02 -1.17
N ASP A 115 -7.89 15.81 -2.25
CA ASP A 115 -9.12 16.52 -2.66
C ASP A 115 -10.24 15.52 -2.99
N LEU A 116 -9.92 14.47 -3.75
CA LEU A 116 -10.88 13.42 -4.05
C LEU A 116 -11.32 12.66 -2.78
N TYR A 117 -10.38 12.38 -1.86
CA TYR A 117 -10.65 11.76 -0.56
C TYR A 117 -11.63 12.59 0.28
N ASP A 118 -11.47 13.91 0.31
CA ASP A 118 -12.40 14.83 1.00
C ASP A 118 -13.79 14.85 0.33
N ARG A 119 -13.86 14.81 -1.00
CA ARG A 119 -15.14 14.72 -1.74
C ARG A 119 -15.95 13.47 -1.40
N PHE A 120 -15.29 12.35 -1.08
CA PHE A 120 -15.96 11.13 -0.61
C PHE A 120 -16.38 11.18 0.87
N GLY A 121 -16.08 12.25 1.60
CA GLY A 121 -16.39 12.38 3.03
C GLY A 121 -15.48 11.53 3.92
N CYS A 122 -14.33 11.12 3.42
CA CYS A 122 -13.39 10.29 4.15
C CYS A 122 -12.64 11.09 5.25
N PRO A 123 -12.29 10.48 6.40
CA PRO A 123 -11.75 11.21 7.54
C PRO A 123 -10.28 11.61 7.36
N GLY A 124 -10.01 12.90 7.10
CA GLY A 124 -8.65 13.42 6.92
C GLY A 124 -7.68 13.15 8.10
N GLY A 125 -8.20 13.04 9.32
CA GLY A 125 -7.41 12.65 10.50
C GLY A 125 -6.80 11.25 10.39
N HIS A 126 -7.44 10.34 9.65
CA HIS A 126 -6.94 8.99 9.46
C HIS A 126 -5.71 8.96 8.52
N ILE A 127 -5.67 9.83 7.50
CA ILE A 127 -4.50 10.03 6.63
C ILE A 127 -3.28 10.43 7.47
N GLN A 128 -3.46 11.40 8.37
CA GLN A 128 -2.38 11.90 9.23
C GLN A 128 -1.87 10.80 10.17
N ALA A 129 -2.78 10.01 10.74
CA ALA A 129 -2.46 8.91 11.64
C ALA A 129 -1.70 7.79 10.90
N ALA A 130 -2.17 7.41 9.71
CA ALA A 130 -1.54 6.39 8.87
C ALA A 130 -0.15 6.84 8.39
N PHE A 131 0.01 8.10 7.96
CA PHE A 131 1.31 8.64 7.58
C PHE A 131 2.27 8.68 8.78
N ARG A 132 1.81 9.10 9.96
CA ARG A 132 2.61 9.07 11.19
C ARG A 132 3.04 7.65 11.55
N CYS A 133 2.16 6.65 11.39
CA CYS A 133 2.54 5.26 11.53
C CYS A 133 3.66 4.91 10.54
N LEU A 134 3.45 5.17 9.24
CA LEU A 134 4.43 4.86 8.19
C LEU A 134 5.79 5.48 8.51
N THR A 135 5.81 6.70 9.08
CA THR A 135 7.06 7.36 9.43
C THR A 135 7.91 6.61 10.47
N ARG A 136 7.29 5.83 11.34
CA ARG A 136 8.00 4.98 12.32
C ARG A 136 8.62 3.75 11.67
N PHE A 137 8.02 3.28 10.57
CA PHE A 137 8.45 2.10 9.81
C PHE A 137 9.38 2.44 8.65
N LEU A 138 9.79 3.71 8.47
CA LEU A 138 10.77 4.13 7.45
C LEU A 138 11.99 3.20 7.30
N PRO A 139 12.68 2.79 8.38
CA PRO A 139 13.87 1.93 8.26
C PRO A 139 13.54 0.49 7.81
N GLN A 140 12.27 0.11 7.78
CA GLN A 140 11.81 -1.22 7.35
C GLN A 140 11.29 -1.21 5.90
N ILE A 141 11.16 -0.04 5.28
CA ILE A 141 10.78 0.07 3.88
C ILE A 141 12.02 -0.25 3.04
N ASP A 142 11.92 -1.32 2.25
CA ASP A 142 12.98 -1.77 1.36
C ASP A 142 12.51 -1.64 -0.09
N ASP A 143 13.11 -0.72 -0.83
CA ASP A 143 12.80 -0.47 -2.24
C ASP A 143 13.17 -1.62 -3.17
N LYS A 144 14.04 -2.53 -2.71
CA LYS A 144 14.43 -3.75 -3.45
C LYS A 144 13.40 -4.85 -3.29
N VAL A 145 12.58 -4.81 -2.22
CA VAL A 145 11.52 -5.79 -1.99
C VAL A 145 10.23 -5.29 -2.66
N PRO A 146 9.70 -6.01 -3.66
CA PRO A 146 8.48 -5.59 -4.34
C PRO A 146 7.32 -5.49 -3.35
N ASN A 147 6.59 -4.37 -3.41
CA ASN A 147 5.43 -4.07 -2.56
C ASN A 147 5.72 -3.83 -1.07
N SER A 148 6.97 -3.66 -0.63
CA SER A 148 7.30 -3.35 0.77
C SER A 148 6.53 -2.13 1.28
N LEU A 149 6.61 -1.01 0.56
CA LEU A 149 5.87 0.22 0.86
C LEU A 149 4.35 -0.03 0.90
N ASN A 150 3.82 -0.80 -0.03
CA ASN A 150 2.37 -1.06 -0.11
C ASN A 150 1.86 -1.87 1.09
N ASN A 151 2.63 -2.87 1.51
CA ASN A 151 2.31 -3.71 2.67
C ASN A 151 2.39 -2.91 3.98
N LEU A 152 3.44 -2.09 4.16
CA LEU A 152 3.58 -1.24 5.34
C LEU A 152 2.51 -0.14 5.38
N THR A 153 2.15 0.44 4.23
CA THR A 153 1.04 1.39 4.13
C THR A 153 -0.28 0.74 4.52
N GLN A 154 -0.56 -0.49 4.07
CA GLN A 154 -1.77 -1.23 4.46
C GLN A 154 -1.79 -1.50 5.97
N ALA A 155 -0.69 -1.99 6.53
CA ALA A 155 -0.59 -2.27 7.96
C ALA A 155 -0.82 -1.00 8.79
N CYS A 156 -0.23 0.13 8.37
CA CYS A 156 -0.42 1.42 9.03
C CYS A 156 -1.79 2.05 8.82
N TRP A 157 -2.50 1.69 7.75
CA TRP A 157 -3.88 2.08 7.53
C TRP A 157 -4.81 1.37 8.51
N ILE A 158 -4.68 0.04 8.60
CA ILE A 158 -5.49 -0.78 9.51
C ILE A 158 -5.20 -0.42 10.98
N ASN A 159 -3.92 -0.25 11.33
CA ASN A 159 -3.50 0.08 12.68
C ASN A 159 -2.53 1.27 12.71
N PRO A 160 -3.04 2.52 12.74
CA PRO A 160 -2.19 3.72 12.78
C PRO A 160 -1.42 3.88 14.11
N ALA A 161 -1.74 3.09 15.13
CA ALA A 161 -1.01 3.03 16.40
C ALA A 161 0.13 2.01 16.39
N ALA A 162 0.35 1.29 15.28
CA ALA A 162 1.39 0.27 15.19
C ALA A 162 2.79 0.83 15.52
N GLN A 163 3.57 0.00 16.19
CA GLN A 163 4.94 0.28 16.62
C GLN A 163 5.89 -0.72 15.93
N PRO A 164 7.07 -0.26 15.47
CA PRO A 164 8.15 -1.15 15.05
C PRO A 164 8.50 -2.16 16.15
N GLN A 165 8.65 -3.44 15.78
CA GLN A 165 8.92 -4.53 16.74
C GLN A 165 10.25 -4.39 17.51
N GLN A 166 11.05 -3.35 17.25
CA GLN A 166 12.25 -3.02 18.04
C GLN A 166 11.94 -2.41 19.43
N ALA A 167 10.70 -2.04 19.74
CA ALA A 167 10.33 -1.49 21.06
C ALA A 167 9.75 -2.52 22.05
N ALA A 168 9.44 -3.75 21.61
CA ALA A 168 8.89 -4.80 22.48
C ALA A 168 9.95 -5.55 23.30
N ALA A 169 11.24 -5.23 23.15
CA ALA A 169 12.33 -5.84 23.91
C ALA A 169 12.60 -5.16 25.28
N ALA A 170 11.81 -4.16 25.69
CA ALA A 170 11.97 -3.47 26.97
C ALA A 170 10.77 -3.63 27.94
N GLY A 171 9.86 -4.57 27.68
CA GLY A 171 8.65 -4.68 28.51
C GLY A 171 7.94 -6.01 28.39
N SER A 172 8.66 -7.13 28.46
CA SER A 172 8.11 -8.46 28.72
C SER A 172 9.26 -9.37 29.15
N GLN A 173 9.65 -9.30 30.43
CA GLN A 173 10.33 -10.45 31.03
C GLN A 173 9.35 -11.63 30.99
N PRO A 174 9.69 -12.77 30.40
CA PRO A 174 8.91 -13.98 30.57
C PRO A 174 8.89 -14.34 32.06
N ALA A 175 7.70 -14.55 32.62
CA ALA A 175 7.57 -15.15 33.93
C ALA A 175 8.33 -16.50 33.94
N ALA A 176 9.33 -16.61 34.81
CA ALA A 176 10.03 -17.87 35.03
C ALA A 176 9.01 -18.93 35.50
N PRO A 177 9.14 -20.19 35.08
CA PRO A 177 8.24 -21.25 35.50
C PRO A 177 8.43 -21.52 36.99
N THR A 178 7.37 -21.32 37.78
CA THR A 178 7.33 -21.71 39.20
C THR A 178 7.23 -23.22 39.31
N THR A 179 8.35 -23.86 39.67
CA THR A 179 8.37 -25.21 40.27
C THR A 179 8.85 -25.09 41.71
N GLY A 180 8.04 -25.57 42.66
CA GLY A 180 8.52 -26.05 43.96
C GLY A 180 8.16 -25.20 45.18
N ASN A 181 7.31 -25.77 46.05
CA ASN A 181 7.05 -25.38 47.44
C ASN A 181 8.31 -24.96 48.21
N ALA A 182 8.33 -23.73 48.74
CA ALA A 182 9.01 -23.38 49.99
C ALA A 182 8.34 -22.13 50.60
N PRO A 183 8.24 -22.00 51.94
CA PRO A 183 7.45 -20.94 52.57
C PRO A 183 8.12 -19.58 52.44
N ALA A 184 7.30 -18.55 52.22
CA ALA A 184 7.74 -17.15 52.16
C ALA A 184 8.32 -16.69 53.52
N PRO A 185 9.46 -15.97 53.54
CA PRO A 185 9.89 -15.25 54.73
C PRO A 185 8.99 -14.02 54.93
N GLN A 186 8.32 -13.95 56.09
CA GLN A 186 7.57 -12.77 56.53
C GLN A 186 8.53 -11.58 56.73
N PRO A 187 8.26 -10.40 56.14
CA PRO A 187 8.86 -9.15 56.59
C PRO A 187 8.24 -8.70 57.92
N ALA A 188 9.10 -8.32 58.85
CA ALA A 188 8.77 -7.90 60.20
C ALA A 188 7.87 -6.65 60.26
N ALA A 189 6.98 -6.63 61.24
CA ALA A 189 6.12 -5.50 61.59
C ALA A 189 6.96 -4.25 61.93
N SER A 190 6.62 -3.12 61.31
CA SER A 190 7.08 -1.79 61.74
C SER A 190 6.00 -1.12 62.60
N PRO A 191 6.37 -0.38 63.66
CA PRO A 191 5.46 0.09 64.70
C PRO A 191 4.62 1.32 64.27
N SER A 192 3.41 1.40 64.83
CA SER A 192 2.45 2.50 64.66
C SER A 192 3.03 3.87 65.05
N PRO A 193 2.78 4.94 64.26
CA PRO A 193 2.87 6.31 64.73
C PRO A 193 1.60 6.76 65.46
N ALA A 194 1.81 7.57 66.49
CA ALA A 194 0.86 8.07 67.47
C ALA A 194 -0.21 9.03 66.93
N ALA A 195 -1.29 9.14 67.71
CA ALA A 195 -2.46 9.99 67.48
C ALA A 195 -2.13 11.48 67.28
N SER A 196 -2.82 12.10 66.32
CA SER A 196 -2.87 13.57 66.16
C SER A 196 -4.07 14.15 66.93
N PRO A 197 -3.94 15.32 67.57
CA PRO A 197 -5.03 15.95 68.35
C PRO A 197 -6.05 16.68 67.46
N SER A 198 -7.32 16.64 67.87
CA SER A 198 -8.44 17.40 67.27
C SER A 198 -8.28 18.92 67.42
N PRO A 199 -8.73 19.72 66.44
CA PRO A 199 -8.90 21.16 66.61
C PRO A 199 -10.23 21.52 67.30
N ALA A 200 -10.19 22.51 68.19
CA ALA A 200 -11.36 23.10 68.84
C ALA A 200 -12.11 24.05 67.89
N PRO A 201 -13.45 24.17 67.98
CA PRO A 201 -14.20 25.20 67.27
C PRO A 201 -14.23 26.53 68.05
N PRO A 202 -14.30 27.67 67.35
CA PRO A 202 -14.30 29.00 67.97
C PRO A 202 -15.70 29.45 68.43
N LYS A 203 -15.68 30.20 69.54
CA LYS A 203 -16.66 31.14 70.13
C LYS A 203 -18.14 31.05 69.74
#